data_AF-A0A6V8CC05-F1
#
_entry.id   AF-A0A6V8CC05-F1
#
_cell.length_a   1.000
_cell.length_b   1.000
_cell.length_c   1.000
_cell.angle_alpha   90.00
_cell.angle_beta   90.00
_cell.angle_gamma   90.00
#
_symmetry.space_group_name_H-M   'P 1'
#
loop_
_entity.id
_entity.type
_entity.pdbx_description
1 polymer ?
#
loop_
_entity_poly.entity_id
_entity_poly.type
_entity_poly.pdbx_seq_one_letter_code
_entity_poly.pdbx_strand_id
1 'polypeptide(L)'
;MARVHVIVNPASRDGRCGKAWPDVRQRMEADGWEVEAFITAGPGDAARHAHMLVAEGHVGPGDLVVAVGGDGVVHEIASGLRGSEAVLGQIPFGSGNDFAITHGIPRNDIDGALRCLKEGVDRPSGAWRLEAHPAAPTSGDYAVEANPWDGPAEKEERIVRWTFLETDAGISSSISRAKLRRAKWLHGPIKYTWLGVSTIPVWRRRKVELQMDDNPAATVDLTLLASCTGETFGGGYRVCPGMAPTDEEAVLVVAPRLSRWRMLNLMGSVKKGEHVGIWGITSHRVRRVNLRPVDANGTPSDVPLDLPTYIQADGEPILQLPATLVWHPAQIIARGATSVPWASEREV
;
A
#
# COMPACT_ATOMS: atom_id res chain seq x y z
N MET A 1 -6.17 -31.22 12.26
CA MET A 1 -6.04 -30.32 11.09
C MET A 1 -5.77 -28.94 11.64
N ALA A 2 -4.88 -28.17 11.03
CA ALA A 2 -4.70 -26.78 11.42
C ALA A 2 -5.85 -25.97 10.80
N ARG A 3 -6.58 -25.21 11.62
CA ARG A 3 -7.61 -24.29 11.13
C ARG A 3 -6.95 -23.10 10.45
N VAL A 4 -7.52 -22.65 9.34
CA VAL A 4 -7.09 -21.47 8.61
C VAL A 4 -8.28 -20.66 8.14
N HIS A 5 -8.26 -19.36 8.44
CA HIS A 5 -9.26 -18.43 7.93
C HIS A 5 -8.79 -17.90 6.59
N VAL A 6 -9.63 -17.99 5.57
CA VAL A 6 -9.27 -17.61 4.20
C VAL A 6 -10.25 -16.56 3.70
N ILE A 7 -9.75 -15.38 3.35
CA ILE A 7 -10.56 -14.29 2.83
C ILE A 7 -10.26 -14.15 1.33
N VAL A 8 -11.28 -14.38 0.51
CA VAL A 8 -11.16 -14.54 -0.94
C VAL A 8 -11.87 -13.41 -1.65
N ASN A 9 -11.16 -12.72 -2.54
CA ASN A 9 -11.79 -11.81 -3.50
C ASN A 9 -11.95 -12.49 -4.86
N PRO A 10 -13.14 -13.01 -5.20
CA PRO A 10 -13.35 -13.77 -6.43
C PRO A 10 -13.16 -12.91 -7.69
N ALA A 11 -13.34 -11.59 -7.60
CA ALA A 11 -13.18 -10.65 -8.72
C ALA A 11 -11.71 -10.37 -9.08
N SER A 12 -10.76 -10.72 -8.20
CA SER A 12 -9.33 -10.48 -8.43
C SER A 12 -8.85 -11.05 -9.77
N ARG A 13 -8.05 -10.24 -10.49
CA ARG A 13 -7.47 -10.54 -11.81
C ARG A 13 -8.53 -10.94 -12.86
N ASP A 14 -9.57 -10.12 -12.96
CA ASP A 14 -10.69 -10.27 -13.89
C ASP A 14 -11.45 -11.59 -13.68
N GLY A 15 -11.70 -11.94 -12.42
CA GLY A 15 -12.43 -13.15 -12.04
C GLY A 15 -11.61 -14.45 -12.08
N ARG A 16 -10.31 -14.39 -12.40
CA ARG A 16 -9.44 -15.59 -12.40
C ARG A 16 -9.30 -16.20 -11.01
N CYS A 17 -9.28 -15.37 -9.97
CA CYS A 17 -9.23 -15.82 -8.58
C CYS A 17 -10.42 -16.72 -8.24
N GLY A 18 -11.65 -16.26 -8.51
CA GLY A 18 -12.85 -17.05 -8.24
C GLY A 18 -12.90 -18.37 -8.99
N LYS A 19 -12.37 -18.42 -10.23
CA LYS A 19 -12.27 -19.66 -11.01
C LYS A 19 -11.25 -20.66 -10.44
N ALA A 20 -10.13 -20.16 -9.90
CA ALA A 20 -9.07 -20.99 -9.35
C ALA A 20 -9.33 -21.42 -7.89
N TRP A 21 -10.12 -20.64 -7.14
CA TRP A 21 -10.35 -20.86 -5.71
C TRP A 21 -10.81 -22.28 -5.34
N PRO A 22 -11.75 -22.93 -6.05
CA PRO A 22 -12.14 -24.31 -5.72
C PRO A 22 -10.97 -25.31 -5.74
N ASP A 23 -10.08 -25.21 -6.73
CA ASP A 23 -8.87 -26.05 -6.82
C ASP A 23 -7.87 -25.71 -5.71
N VAL A 24 -7.65 -24.43 -5.43
CA VAL A 24 -6.80 -23.98 -4.32
C VAL A 24 -7.30 -24.52 -2.98
N ARG A 25 -8.61 -24.41 -2.72
CA ARG A 25 -9.24 -24.92 -1.51
C ARG A 25 -9.07 -26.43 -1.39
N GLN A 26 -9.34 -27.17 -2.46
CA GLN A 26 -9.16 -28.63 -2.47
C GLN A 26 -7.73 -29.03 -2.15
N ARG A 27 -6.73 -28.32 -2.70
CA ARG A 27 -5.31 -28.55 -2.39
C ARG A 27 -5.02 -28.29 -0.91
N MET A 28 -5.51 -27.19 -0.34
CA MET A 28 -5.34 -26.88 1.08
C MET A 28 -5.95 -27.98 1.96
N GLU A 29 -7.19 -28.41 1.68
CA GLU A 29 -7.87 -29.46 2.44
C GLU A 29 -7.13 -30.82 2.31
N ALA A 30 -6.64 -31.16 1.11
CA ALA A 30 -5.81 -32.35 0.88
C ALA A 30 -4.48 -32.29 1.65
N ASP A 31 -3.94 -31.09 1.88
CA ASP A 31 -2.73 -30.85 2.66
C ASP A 31 -2.95 -30.80 4.18
N GLY A 32 -4.18 -31.06 4.64
CA GLY A 32 -4.55 -31.22 6.05
C GLY A 32 -5.06 -29.97 6.75
N TRP A 33 -5.40 -28.91 6.00
CA TRP A 33 -5.99 -27.68 6.54
C TRP A 33 -7.51 -27.81 6.69
N GLU A 34 -8.04 -27.29 7.81
CA GLU A 34 -9.46 -27.02 7.98
C GLU A 34 -9.73 -25.58 7.51
N VAL A 35 -10.29 -25.44 6.30
CA VAL A 35 -10.42 -24.15 5.61
C VAL A 35 -11.77 -23.48 5.94
N GLU A 36 -11.74 -22.37 6.66
CA GLU A 36 -12.89 -21.49 6.88
C GLU A 36 -12.81 -20.29 5.92
N ALA A 37 -13.66 -20.30 4.88
CA ALA A 37 -13.56 -19.33 3.80
C ALA A 37 -14.66 -18.24 3.87
N PHE A 38 -14.24 -16.99 3.78
CA PHE A 38 -15.11 -15.83 3.57
C PHE A 38 -14.90 -15.27 2.16
N ILE A 39 -15.99 -15.11 1.40
CA ILE A 39 -15.97 -14.58 0.03
C ILE A 39 -16.42 -13.12 0.07
N THR A 40 -15.57 -12.19 -0.36
CA THR A 40 -15.91 -10.75 -0.38
C THR A 40 -16.94 -10.46 -1.47
N ALA A 41 -17.91 -9.60 -1.18
CA ALA A 41 -18.87 -9.05 -2.14
C ALA A 41 -18.44 -7.67 -2.69
N GLY A 42 -17.60 -6.93 -1.96
CA GLY A 42 -17.12 -5.62 -2.39
C GLY A 42 -15.96 -5.05 -1.55
N PRO A 43 -15.54 -3.81 -1.85
CA PRO A 43 -14.51 -3.10 -1.10
C PRO A 43 -14.86 -2.95 0.39
N GLY A 44 -13.88 -3.14 1.26
CA GLY A 44 -13.99 -3.07 2.72
C GLY A 44 -14.49 -4.34 3.38
N ASP A 45 -15.00 -5.32 2.64
CA ASP A 45 -15.50 -6.58 3.18
C ASP A 45 -14.39 -7.39 3.87
N ALA A 46 -13.19 -7.43 3.29
CA ALA A 46 -12.09 -8.20 3.84
C ALA A 46 -11.59 -7.58 5.15
N ALA A 47 -11.55 -6.25 5.22
CA ALA A 47 -11.15 -5.52 6.43
C ALA A 47 -12.16 -5.73 7.57
N ARG A 48 -13.46 -5.58 7.27
CA ARG A 48 -14.52 -5.83 8.26
C ARG A 48 -14.48 -7.25 8.79
N HIS A 49 -14.31 -8.25 7.91
CA HIS A 49 -14.28 -9.64 8.32
C HIS A 49 -13.02 -9.95 9.14
N ALA A 50 -11.84 -9.50 8.72
CA ALA A 50 -10.60 -9.67 9.48
C ALA A 50 -10.68 -9.00 10.86
N HIS A 51 -11.24 -7.80 10.94
CA HIS A 51 -11.47 -7.10 12.21
C HIS A 51 -12.44 -7.88 13.13
N MET A 52 -13.53 -8.43 12.57
CA MET A 52 -14.48 -9.27 13.31
C MET A 52 -13.81 -10.53 13.84
N LEU A 53 -12.97 -11.21 13.05
CA LEU A 53 -12.23 -12.40 13.50
C LEU A 53 -11.39 -12.10 14.74
N VAL A 54 -10.71 -10.95 14.78
CA VAL A 54 -9.93 -10.52 15.95
C VAL A 54 -10.84 -10.10 17.11
N ALA A 55 -11.82 -9.24 16.86
CA ALA A 55 -12.67 -8.65 17.89
C ALA A 55 -13.54 -9.68 18.63
N GLU A 56 -13.95 -10.74 17.93
CA GLU A 56 -14.74 -11.83 18.49
C GLU A 56 -13.88 -13.00 19.02
N GLY A 57 -12.55 -12.91 18.89
CA GLY A 57 -11.61 -13.93 19.38
C GLY A 57 -11.59 -15.22 18.56
N HIS A 58 -11.97 -15.18 17.28
CA HIS A 58 -11.85 -16.32 16.36
C HIS A 58 -10.41 -16.57 15.93
N VAL A 59 -9.55 -15.55 15.98
CA VAL A 59 -8.11 -15.66 15.72
C VAL A 59 -7.30 -14.97 16.80
N GLY A 60 -6.15 -15.56 17.14
CA GLY A 60 -5.20 -15.06 18.12
C GLY A 60 -3.75 -15.37 17.74
N PRO A 61 -2.84 -15.49 18.73
CA PRO A 61 -1.41 -15.66 18.48
C PRO A 61 -1.10 -16.91 17.65
N GLY A 62 -0.53 -16.70 16.47
CA GLY A 62 -0.11 -17.78 15.57
C GLY A 62 -1.22 -18.35 14.67
N ASP A 63 -2.48 -17.94 14.84
CA ASP A 63 -3.57 -18.32 13.94
C ASP A 63 -3.37 -17.66 12.57
N LEU A 64 -3.60 -18.44 11.52
CA LEU A 64 -3.32 -18.01 10.14
C LEU A 64 -4.57 -17.47 9.45
N VAL A 65 -4.47 -16.24 8.95
CA VAL A 65 -5.44 -15.59 8.07
C VAL A 65 -4.83 -15.38 6.69
N VAL A 66 -5.45 -15.91 5.64
CA VAL A 66 -4.89 -15.95 4.29
C VAL A 66 -5.69 -15.06 3.34
N ALA A 67 -5.01 -14.09 2.74
CA ALA A 67 -5.53 -13.32 1.61
C ALA A 67 -5.45 -14.14 0.32
N VAL A 68 -6.57 -14.40 -0.34
CA VAL A 68 -6.60 -14.98 -1.70
C VAL A 68 -7.08 -13.90 -2.66
N GLY A 69 -6.12 -13.18 -3.24
CA GLY A 69 -6.38 -11.94 -3.95
C GLY A 69 -5.11 -11.14 -4.27
N GLY A 70 -5.32 -9.93 -4.77
CA GLY A 70 -4.24 -8.96 -4.97
C GLY A 70 -3.94 -8.11 -3.74
N ASP A 71 -3.09 -7.11 -3.94
CA ASP A 71 -2.61 -6.16 -2.92
C ASP A 71 -3.74 -5.47 -2.14
N GLY A 72 -4.85 -5.09 -2.79
CA GLY A 72 -5.99 -4.48 -2.09
C GLY A 72 -6.66 -5.39 -1.05
N VAL A 73 -6.70 -6.70 -1.30
CA VAL A 73 -7.24 -7.67 -0.31
C VAL A 73 -6.27 -7.81 0.85
N VAL A 74 -4.96 -7.86 0.56
CA VAL A 74 -3.93 -7.91 1.60
C VAL A 74 -4.01 -6.66 2.48
N HIS A 75 -4.09 -5.47 1.88
CA HIS A 75 -4.25 -4.20 2.60
C HIS A 75 -5.48 -4.21 3.52
N GLU A 76 -6.63 -4.64 3.00
CA GLU A 76 -7.86 -4.71 3.79
C GLU A 76 -7.72 -5.65 4.99
N ILE A 77 -7.21 -6.87 4.78
CA ILE A 77 -7.01 -7.83 5.87
C ILE A 77 -5.98 -7.30 6.87
N ALA A 78 -4.85 -6.79 6.40
CA ALA A 78 -3.80 -6.21 7.26
C ALA A 78 -4.36 -5.09 8.15
N SER A 79 -5.24 -4.24 7.59
CA SER A 79 -5.92 -3.19 8.35
C SER A 79 -6.83 -3.74 9.45
N GLY A 80 -7.55 -4.82 9.18
CA GLY A 80 -8.40 -5.50 10.17
C GLY A 80 -7.63 -6.27 11.23
N LEU A 81 -6.46 -6.83 10.89
CA LEU A 81 -5.60 -7.59 11.80
C LEU A 81 -4.62 -6.73 12.59
N ARG A 82 -4.50 -5.44 12.25
CA ARG A 82 -3.52 -4.52 12.82
C ARG A 82 -3.52 -4.54 14.35
N GLY A 83 -2.34 -4.76 14.93
CA GLY A 83 -2.14 -4.82 16.39
C GLY A 83 -2.55 -6.15 17.03
N SER A 84 -3.01 -7.14 16.27
CA SER A 84 -3.19 -8.52 16.73
C SER A 84 -1.93 -9.37 16.51
N GLU A 85 -1.90 -10.55 17.13
CA GLU A 85 -0.83 -11.54 16.95
C GLU A 85 -1.21 -12.64 15.92
N ALA A 86 -2.30 -12.44 15.19
CA ALA A 86 -2.67 -13.29 14.06
C ALA A 86 -1.69 -13.09 12.90
N VAL A 87 -1.45 -14.18 12.17
CA VAL A 87 -0.47 -14.23 11.07
C VAL A 87 -1.18 -14.02 9.74
N LEU A 88 -0.70 -13.07 8.94
CA LEU A 88 -1.16 -12.82 7.58
C LEU A 88 -0.34 -13.60 6.56
N GLY A 89 -1.00 -14.45 5.79
CA GLY A 89 -0.46 -15.11 4.60
C GLY A 89 -1.13 -14.64 3.30
N GLN A 90 -0.56 -14.99 2.15
CA GLN A 90 -1.14 -14.66 0.84
C GLN A 90 -1.06 -15.82 -0.16
N ILE A 91 -2.16 -16.03 -0.90
CA ILE A 91 -2.16 -16.70 -2.20
C ILE A 91 -2.37 -15.64 -3.28
N PRO A 92 -1.34 -15.30 -4.07
CA PRO A 92 -1.33 -14.09 -4.88
C PRO A 92 -2.18 -14.20 -6.15
N PHE A 93 -3.23 -13.37 -6.24
CA PHE A 93 -4.10 -13.21 -7.41
C PHE A 93 -4.23 -11.74 -7.87
N GLY A 94 -3.20 -10.92 -7.66
CA GLY A 94 -3.12 -9.54 -8.17
C GLY A 94 -2.27 -9.39 -9.43
N SER A 95 -2.21 -8.15 -9.94
CA SER A 95 -1.32 -7.78 -11.04
C SER A 95 0.07 -7.33 -10.57
N GLY A 96 0.16 -6.69 -9.40
CA GLY A 96 1.42 -6.34 -8.73
C GLY A 96 1.89 -7.47 -7.83
N ASN A 97 1.12 -7.72 -6.76
CA ASN A 97 1.45 -8.59 -5.63
C ASN A 97 2.76 -8.15 -4.96
N ASP A 98 2.86 -6.85 -4.62
CA ASP A 98 4.03 -6.29 -3.96
C ASP A 98 4.21 -6.86 -2.54
N PHE A 99 3.12 -7.24 -1.85
CA PHE A 99 3.22 -8.03 -0.60
C PHE A 99 3.95 -9.36 -0.84
N ALA A 100 3.54 -10.12 -1.87
CA ALA A 100 4.18 -11.38 -2.22
C ALA A 100 5.66 -11.18 -2.59
N ILE A 101 5.99 -10.12 -3.36
CA ILE A 101 7.39 -9.79 -3.70
C ILE A 101 8.19 -9.54 -2.43
N THR A 102 7.66 -8.71 -1.54
CA THR A 102 8.30 -8.33 -0.29
C THR A 102 8.53 -9.57 0.59
N HIS A 103 7.54 -10.42 0.76
CA HIS A 103 7.63 -11.60 1.63
C HIS A 103 8.14 -12.87 0.92
N GLY A 104 8.64 -12.76 -0.32
CA GLY A 104 9.21 -13.88 -1.07
C GLY A 104 8.20 -14.96 -1.50
N ILE A 105 6.90 -14.65 -1.49
CA ILE A 105 5.83 -15.57 -1.87
C ILE A 105 5.78 -15.71 -3.40
N PRO A 106 5.82 -16.93 -3.96
CA PRO A 106 5.74 -17.13 -5.41
C PRO A 106 4.43 -16.61 -6.03
N ARG A 107 4.54 -15.74 -7.04
CA ARG A 107 3.37 -15.07 -7.66
C ARG A 107 2.66 -15.85 -8.76
N ASN A 108 3.31 -16.87 -9.32
CA ASN A 108 2.81 -17.67 -10.42
C ASN A 108 2.94 -19.18 -10.14
N ASP A 109 3.12 -19.55 -8.86
CA ASP A 109 3.24 -20.94 -8.39
C ASP A 109 2.38 -21.07 -7.12
N ILE A 110 1.17 -21.62 -7.29
CA ILE A 110 0.22 -21.80 -6.19
C ILE A 110 0.79 -22.79 -5.17
N ASP A 111 1.39 -23.89 -5.63
CA ASP A 111 1.94 -24.90 -4.72
C ASP A 111 3.12 -24.31 -3.93
N GLY A 112 3.91 -23.43 -4.55
CA GLY A 112 4.93 -22.63 -3.87
C GLY A 112 4.38 -21.66 -2.82
N ALA A 113 3.27 -20.98 -3.13
CA ALA A 113 2.60 -20.14 -2.15
C ALA A 113 2.03 -20.97 -0.97
N LEU A 114 1.43 -22.13 -1.25
CA LEU A 114 0.95 -23.06 -0.22
C LEU A 114 2.08 -23.59 0.67
N ARG A 115 3.24 -23.94 0.08
CA ARG A 115 4.45 -24.28 0.85
C ARG A 115 4.88 -23.13 1.76
N CYS A 116 4.84 -21.89 1.29
CA CYS A 116 5.14 -20.72 2.14
C CYS A 116 4.16 -20.59 3.32
N LEU A 117 2.87 -20.90 3.15
CA LEU A 117 1.91 -20.85 4.26
C LEU A 117 2.20 -21.92 5.33
N LYS A 118 2.74 -23.07 4.92
CA LYS A 118 2.99 -24.24 5.78
C LYS A 118 4.37 -24.21 6.46
N GLU A 119 5.39 -23.77 5.74
CA GLU A 119 6.81 -23.87 6.12
C GLU A 119 7.50 -22.50 6.21
N GLY A 120 6.74 -21.42 5.95
CA GLY A 120 7.25 -20.06 5.94
C GLY A 120 7.67 -19.56 7.31
N VAL A 121 8.24 -18.35 7.30
CA VAL A 121 8.71 -17.67 8.50
C VAL A 121 7.85 -16.45 8.75
N ASP A 122 7.37 -16.34 9.98
CA ASP A 122 6.59 -15.24 10.50
C ASP A 122 7.52 -14.08 10.85
N ARG A 123 7.25 -12.89 10.30
CA ARG A 123 8.06 -11.70 10.55
C ARG A 123 7.14 -10.51 10.86
N PRO A 124 7.50 -9.66 11.83
CA PRO A 124 6.78 -8.42 12.03
C PRO A 124 6.92 -7.52 10.79
N SER A 125 5.85 -6.80 10.47
CA SER A 125 5.84 -5.80 9.41
C SER A 125 5.28 -4.50 9.96
N GLY A 126 6.02 -3.42 9.76
CA GLY A 126 5.56 -2.06 10.06
C GLY A 126 4.53 -1.56 9.05
N ALA A 127 3.98 -0.39 9.35
CA ALA A 127 3.01 0.30 8.52
C ALA A 127 3.05 1.81 8.80
N TRP A 128 2.60 2.61 7.82
CA TRP A 128 2.33 4.01 8.07
C TRP A 128 0.92 4.21 8.60
N ARG A 129 0.80 5.02 9.66
CA ARG A 129 -0.44 5.71 10.04
C ARG A 129 -0.50 7.02 9.27
N LEU A 130 -1.42 7.11 8.31
CA LEU A 130 -1.69 8.31 7.52
C LEU A 130 -2.93 9.01 8.04
N GLU A 131 -2.76 10.22 8.56
CA GLU A 131 -3.84 11.11 8.97
C GLU A 131 -3.92 12.32 8.04
N ALA A 132 -5.04 12.49 7.35
CA ALA A 132 -5.19 13.54 6.34
C ALA A 132 -6.66 13.95 6.13
N HIS A 133 -6.87 15.03 5.38
CA HIS A 133 -8.22 15.44 5.01
C HIS A 133 -8.81 14.49 3.98
N PRO A 134 -10.10 14.14 4.09
CA PRO A 134 -10.80 13.41 3.04
C PRO A 134 -10.80 14.24 1.75
N ALA A 135 -10.53 13.60 0.63
CA ALA A 135 -10.65 14.25 -0.65
C ALA A 135 -12.12 14.30 -1.09
N ALA A 136 -12.52 15.41 -1.72
CA ALA A 136 -13.89 15.57 -2.21
C ALA A 136 -14.31 14.39 -3.12
N PRO A 137 -15.53 13.83 -3.00
CA PRO A 137 -15.94 12.67 -3.77
C PRO A 137 -15.76 12.89 -5.28
N THR A 138 -15.33 11.85 -5.99
CA THR A 138 -15.45 11.83 -7.45
C THR A 138 -16.85 11.37 -7.84
N SER A 139 -17.41 11.86 -8.95
CA SER A 139 -18.80 11.62 -9.34
C SER A 139 -19.11 10.11 -9.40
N GLY A 140 -20.01 9.65 -8.51
CA GLY A 140 -20.38 8.24 -8.38
C GLY A 140 -19.70 7.48 -7.24
N ASP A 141 -18.84 8.13 -6.46
CA ASP A 141 -18.18 7.54 -5.30
C ASP A 141 -18.83 7.97 -3.97
N TYR A 142 -18.68 7.13 -2.95
CA TYR A 142 -19.14 7.38 -1.58
C TYR A 142 -18.25 8.42 -0.88
N ALA A 143 -18.78 9.05 0.17
CA ALA A 143 -17.98 9.90 1.05
C ALA A 143 -16.86 9.06 1.69
N VAL A 144 -15.69 9.67 1.89
CA VAL A 144 -14.57 8.98 2.54
C VAL A 144 -14.83 9.00 4.04
N GLU A 145 -15.22 7.86 4.60
CA GLU A 145 -15.58 7.71 6.02
C GLU A 145 -14.42 7.11 6.83
N ALA A 146 -14.40 7.36 8.14
CA ALA A 146 -13.44 6.70 9.03
C ALA A 146 -13.81 5.22 9.20
N ASN A 147 -12.82 4.33 9.20
CA ASN A 147 -13.06 2.93 9.56
C ASN A 147 -12.87 2.71 11.06
N PRO A 148 -13.62 1.79 11.68
CA PRO A 148 -13.49 1.52 13.11
C PRO A 148 -12.11 0.95 13.49
N TRP A 149 -11.44 0.24 12.57
CA TRP A 149 -10.10 -0.32 12.79
C TRP A 149 -8.94 0.64 12.49
N ASP A 150 -9.18 1.86 12.01
CA ASP A 150 -8.08 2.82 11.74
C ASP A 150 -7.64 3.59 13.00
N GLY A 151 -8.52 3.65 14.01
CA GLY A 151 -8.37 4.48 15.20
C GLY A 151 -8.74 5.95 14.96
N PRO A 152 -8.84 6.75 16.04
CA PRO A 152 -9.25 8.14 15.92
C PRO A 152 -8.15 9.01 15.28
N ALA A 153 -8.56 10.05 14.55
CA ALA A 153 -7.68 11.13 14.13
C ALA A 153 -7.37 12.07 15.30
N GLU A 154 -6.19 12.71 15.28
CA GLU A 154 -5.85 13.76 16.23
C GLU A 154 -6.63 15.06 15.93
N LYS A 155 -6.98 15.29 14.67
CA LYS A 155 -7.78 16.45 14.23
C LYS A 155 -9.15 16.03 13.70
N GLU A 156 -10.20 16.72 14.16
CA GLU A 156 -11.61 16.41 13.85
C GLU A 156 -11.94 16.40 12.34
N GLU A 157 -11.28 17.25 11.56
CA GLU A 157 -11.50 17.40 10.12
C GLU A 157 -10.75 16.35 9.26
N ARG A 158 -10.02 15.44 9.91
CA ARG A 158 -9.17 14.43 9.27
C ARG A 158 -9.64 13.03 9.61
N ILE A 159 -9.21 12.09 8.79
CA ILE A 159 -9.41 10.66 9.04
C ILE A 159 -8.06 9.95 8.99
N VAL A 160 -8.03 8.76 9.58
CA VAL A 160 -6.86 7.88 9.58
C VAL A 160 -7.04 6.78 8.55
N ARG A 161 -5.95 6.42 7.88
CA ARG A 161 -5.76 5.20 7.12
C ARG A 161 -4.42 4.59 7.48
N TRP A 162 -4.35 3.27 7.44
CA TRP A 162 -3.09 2.55 7.57
C TRP A 162 -2.60 2.08 6.22
N THR A 163 -1.29 2.14 5.98
CA THR A 163 -0.68 1.68 4.72
C THR A 163 0.32 0.58 5.01
N PHE A 164 0.07 -0.60 4.46
CA PHE A 164 0.88 -1.80 4.63
C PHE A 164 1.74 -2.12 3.41
N LEU A 165 1.56 -1.39 2.30
CA LEU A 165 2.32 -1.59 1.06
C LEU A 165 2.98 -0.27 0.61
N GLU A 166 2.18 0.79 0.44
CA GLU A 166 2.67 2.08 -0.04
C GLU A 166 1.82 3.30 0.36
N THR A 167 2.49 4.44 0.39
CA THR A 167 1.87 5.76 0.38
C THR A 167 2.62 6.67 -0.59
N ASP A 168 1.89 7.45 -1.38
CA ASP A 168 2.48 8.39 -2.32
C ASP A 168 1.66 9.68 -2.48
N ALA A 169 2.36 10.75 -2.84
CA ALA A 169 1.78 12.06 -3.14
C ALA A 169 2.41 12.69 -4.39
N GLY A 170 1.64 13.55 -5.06
CA GLY A 170 2.08 14.30 -6.24
C GLY A 170 1.49 13.75 -7.53
N ILE A 171 2.34 13.47 -8.53
CA ILE A 171 1.85 13.09 -9.86
C ILE A 171 1.27 11.68 -9.91
N SER A 172 1.90 10.72 -9.24
CA SER A 172 1.38 9.35 -9.08
C SER A 172 0.00 9.39 -8.43
N SER A 173 -0.14 10.20 -7.39
CA SER A 173 -1.40 10.24 -6.66
C SER A 173 -2.54 10.82 -7.50
N SER A 174 -2.20 11.81 -8.32
CA SER A 174 -3.08 12.42 -9.32
C SER A 174 -3.46 11.45 -10.45
N ILE A 175 -2.53 10.58 -10.87
CA ILE A 175 -2.75 9.55 -11.89
C ILE A 175 -3.74 8.49 -11.38
N SER A 176 -3.56 7.94 -10.17
CA SER A 176 -4.53 6.98 -9.64
C SER A 176 -5.88 7.66 -9.40
N ARG A 177 -5.92 8.94 -9.02
CA ARG A 177 -7.19 9.67 -8.93
C ARG A 177 -7.89 9.82 -10.29
N ALA A 178 -7.14 10.12 -11.35
CA ALA A 178 -7.67 10.23 -12.70
C ALA A 178 -8.31 8.91 -13.19
N LYS A 179 -7.82 7.75 -12.73
CA LYS A 179 -8.37 6.41 -13.02
C LYS A 179 -9.86 6.29 -12.66
N LEU A 180 -10.33 7.01 -11.64
CA LEU A 180 -11.73 6.95 -11.19
C LEU A 180 -12.69 7.54 -12.24
N ARG A 181 -12.22 8.47 -13.08
CA ARG A 181 -13.04 9.19 -14.06
C ARG A 181 -12.69 8.88 -15.52
N ARG A 182 -11.44 8.50 -15.81
CA ARG A 182 -10.90 8.39 -17.18
C ARG A 182 -10.56 6.95 -17.56
N ALA A 183 -10.64 6.67 -18.86
CA ALA A 183 -10.26 5.38 -19.45
C ALA A 183 -10.88 4.16 -18.75
N LYS A 184 -12.18 4.23 -18.40
CA LYS A 184 -12.92 3.08 -17.83
C LYS A 184 -13.00 1.90 -18.80
N TRP A 185 -12.86 2.14 -20.11
CA TRP A 185 -12.73 1.11 -21.16
C TRP A 185 -11.32 0.47 -21.22
N LEU A 186 -10.32 1.15 -20.65
CA LEU A 186 -8.94 0.71 -20.35
C LEU A 186 -8.88 -0.47 -19.37
N HIS A 187 -8.30 -1.62 -19.75
CA HIS A 187 -7.98 -2.72 -18.84
C HIS A 187 -6.48 -3.04 -18.83
N GLY A 188 -5.99 -3.59 -17.72
CA GLY A 188 -4.62 -4.08 -17.60
C GLY A 188 -3.52 -3.00 -17.68
N PRO A 189 -2.27 -3.40 -17.99
CA PRO A 189 -1.08 -2.52 -17.96
C PRO A 189 -1.14 -1.32 -18.91
N ILE A 190 -1.85 -1.46 -20.04
CA ILE A 190 -2.03 -0.39 -21.03
C ILE A 190 -2.75 0.82 -20.42
N LYS A 191 -3.72 0.58 -19.51
CA LYS A 191 -4.44 1.66 -18.82
C LYS A 191 -3.50 2.56 -18.02
N TYR A 192 -2.60 1.96 -17.22
CA TYR A 192 -1.66 2.71 -16.39
C TYR A 192 -0.68 3.52 -17.22
N THR A 193 -0.18 2.91 -18.31
CA THR A 193 0.71 3.60 -19.27
C THR A 193 0.01 4.80 -19.89
N TRP A 194 -1.23 4.63 -20.37
CA TRP A 194 -2.01 5.72 -20.95
C TRP A 194 -2.34 6.82 -19.95
N LEU A 195 -2.74 6.47 -18.72
CA LEU A 195 -3.03 7.44 -17.67
C LEU A 195 -1.79 8.26 -17.30
N GLY A 196 -0.62 7.62 -17.19
CA GLY A 196 0.64 8.32 -16.96
C GLY A 196 0.95 9.33 -18.08
N VAL A 197 1.00 8.87 -19.33
CA VAL A 197 1.33 9.72 -20.49
C VAL A 197 0.31 10.85 -20.69
N SER A 198 -0.97 10.61 -20.43
CA SER A 198 -2.03 11.60 -20.64
C SER A 198 -2.25 12.56 -19.45
N THR A 199 -1.65 12.27 -18.28
CA THR A 199 -1.75 13.14 -17.09
C THR A 199 -0.55 14.06 -16.97
N ILE A 200 0.65 13.58 -17.30
CA ILE A 200 1.91 14.35 -17.24
C ILE A 200 1.84 15.73 -17.94
N PRO A 201 1.26 15.89 -19.15
CA PRO A 201 1.22 17.18 -19.85
C PRO A 201 0.37 18.23 -19.13
N VAL A 202 -0.76 17.82 -18.55
CA VAL A 202 -1.74 18.71 -17.91
C VAL A 202 -1.52 18.87 -16.41
N TRP A 203 -0.63 18.07 -15.82
CA TRP A 203 -0.35 18.12 -14.40
C TRP A 203 0.33 19.43 -14.00
N ARG A 204 -0.33 20.15 -13.08
CA ARG A 204 0.20 21.39 -12.50
C ARG A 204 1.15 21.03 -11.35
N ARG A 205 2.27 21.73 -11.22
CA ARG A 205 3.21 21.52 -10.11
C ARG A 205 2.55 21.79 -8.75
N ARG A 206 3.05 21.13 -7.71
CA ARG A 206 2.59 21.33 -6.33
C ARG A 206 3.77 21.78 -5.48
N LYS A 207 3.61 22.89 -4.77
CA LYS A 207 4.51 23.23 -3.68
C LYS A 207 3.93 22.67 -2.39
N VAL A 208 4.77 22.03 -1.61
CA VAL A 208 4.43 21.52 -0.28
C VAL A 208 5.49 21.99 0.69
N GLU A 209 5.09 22.29 1.91
CA GLU A 209 6.00 22.34 3.03
C GLU A 209 6.12 20.91 3.57
N LEU A 210 7.35 20.42 3.62
CA LEU A 210 7.71 19.08 4.02
C LEU A 210 8.57 19.15 5.27
N GLN A 211 8.12 18.51 6.33
CA GLN A 211 8.86 18.32 7.57
C GLN A 211 9.10 16.82 7.76
N MET A 212 10.34 16.43 8.04
CA MET A 212 10.74 15.06 8.33
C MET A 212 11.26 14.99 9.76
N ASP A 213 10.60 14.20 10.59
CA ASP A 213 10.87 14.11 12.02
C ASP A 213 10.93 15.52 12.67
N ASP A 214 11.95 15.77 13.49
CA ASP A 214 12.16 17.05 14.18
C ASP A 214 12.98 18.06 13.35
N ASN A 215 13.28 17.74 12.08
CA ASN A 215 14.03 18.65 11.23
C ASN A 215 13.21 19.90 10.88
N PRO A 216 13.87 21.05 10.61
CA PRO A 216 13.18 22.23 10.11
C PRO A 216 12.41 21.93 8.82
N ALA A 217 11.18 22.43 8.76
CA ALA A 217 10.34 22.27 7.58
C ALA A 217 10.93 23.03 6.37
N ALA A 218 10.80 22.45 5.18
CA ALA A 218 11.30 23.04 3.94
C ALA A 218 10.22 23.05 2.85
N THR A 219 10.15 24.13 2.08
CA THR A 219 9.27 24.19 0.91
C THR A 219 9.90 23.44 -0.28
N VAL A 220 9.19 22.43 -0.77
CA VAL A 220 9.58 21.58 -1.90
C VAL A 220 8.60 21.77 -3.05
N ASP A 221 9.11 21.96 -4.27
CA ASP A 221 8.32 21.88 -5.50
C ASP A 221 8.22 20.40 -5.88
N LEU A 222 7.24 19.75 -5.27
CA LEU A 222 7.05 18.32 -5.22
C LEU A 222 6.56 17.81 -6.57
N THR A 223 7.28 16.85 -7.17
CA THR A 223 6.75 16.04 -8.26
C THR A 223 6.18 14.72 -7.75
N LEU A 224 6.94 14.03 -6.91
CA LEU A 224 6.58 12.75 -6.31
C LEU A 224 7.18 12.68 -4.92
N LEU A 225 6.40 12.17 -3.97
CA LEU A 225 6.85 11.62 -2.70
C LEU A 225 6.28 10.22 -2.61
N ALA A 226 7.10 9.24 -2.21
CA ALA A 226 6.65 7.86 -2.04
C ALA A 226 7.38 7.21 -0.86
N SER A 227 6.67 6.34 -0.15
CA SER A 227 7.22 5.41 0.81
C SER A 227 6.51 4.07 0.66
N CYS A 228 7.24 2.99 0.93
CA CYS A 228 6.74 1.63 0.84
C CYS A 228 7.10 0.87 2.12
N THR A 229 6.37 -0.21 2.42
CA THR A 229 6.73 -1.12 3.54
C THR A 229 7.83 -2.10 3.13
N GLY A 230 7.87 -2.49 1.86
CA GLY A 230 9.01 -3.18 1.23
C GLY A 230 9.75 -2.25 0.28
N GLU A 231 10.61 -2.80 -0.58
CA GLU A 231 11.29 -1.99 -1.59
C GLU A 231 10.39 -1.58 -2.77
N THR A 232 9.31 -2.34 -3.01
CA THR A 232 8.59 -2.29 -4.28
C THR A 232 7.18 -1.74 -4.18
N PHE A 233 6.78 -1.08 -5.26
CA PHE A 233 5.41 -0.61 -5.51
C PHE A 233 5.06 -0.84 -6.99
N GLY A 234 3.80 -1.12 -7.30
CA GLY A 234 3.30 -1.19 -8.67
C GLY A 234 3.79 -2.41 -9.46
N GLY A 235 4.03 -3.53 -8.78
CA GLY A 235 4.43 -4.80 -9.38
C GLY A 235 5.93 -4.95 -9.55
N GLY A 236 6.70 -4.57 -8.52
CA GLY A 236 8.14 -4.80 -8.48
C GLY A 236 8.99 -3.61 -8.93
N TYR A 237 8.44 -2.40 -9.06
CA TYR A 237 9.29 -1.22 -9.22
C TYR A 237 9.92 -0.90 -7.87
N ARG A 238 11.25 -0.92 -7.78
CA ARG A 238 12.03 -0.67 -6.55
C ARG A 238 12.03 0.83 -6.21
N VAL A 239 10.88 1.34 -5.78
CA VAL A 239 10.64 2.75 -5.45
C VAL A 239 11.39 3.15 -4.19
N CYS A 240 11.47 2.27 -3.19
CA CYS A 240 12.13 2.54 -1.91
C CYS A 240 13.29 1.56 -1.70
N PRO A 241 14.38 1.64 -2.50
CA PRO A 241 15.49 0.69 -2.40
C PRO A 241 16.09 0.71 -0.98
N GLY A 242 16.36 -0.49 -0.43
CA GLY A 242 16.87 -0.64 0.94
C GLY A 242 15.82 -0.61 2.04
N MET A 243 14.52 -0.53 1.72
CA MET A 243 13.46 -0.63 2.72
C MET A 243 13.17 -2.10 3.09
N ALA A 244 13.07 -2.38 4.39
CA ALA A 244 12.59 -3.67 4.89
C ALA A 244 11.36 -3.48 5.80
N PRO A 245 10.38 -4.41 5.77
CA PRO A 245 9.17 -4.31 6.61
C PRO A 245 9.46 -4.31 8.11
N THR A 246 10.58 -4.87 8.53
CA THR A 246 11.01 -4.98 9.92
C THR A 246 11.74 -3.73 10.42
N ASP A 247 11.92 -2.71 9.59
CA ASP A 247 12.71 -1.54 9.97
C ASP A 247 12.01 -0.65 11.00
N GLU A 248 12.79 -0.11 11.92
CA GLU A 248 12.36 0.91 12.90
C GLU A 248 12.08 2.28 12.27
N GLU A 249 12.58 2.49 11.04
CA GLU A 249 12.45 3.72 10.27
C GLU A 249 12.11 3.37 8.82
N ALA A 250 11.12 4.07 8.27
CA ALA A 250 10.74 3.90 6.88
C ALA A 250 11.64 4.69 5.94
N VAL A 251 11.72 4.22 4.69
CA VAL A 251 12.36 4.95 3.60
C VAL A 251 11.34 5.86 2.92
N LEU A 252 11.65 7.16 2.85
CA LEU A 252 10.90 8.16 2.09
C LEU A 252 11.72 8.62 0.89
N VAL A 253 11.19 8.43 -0.31
CA VAL A 253 11.78 8.94 -1.55
C VAL A 253 11.06 10.22 -1.98
N VAL A 254 11.85 11.28 -2.22
CA VAL A 254 11.35 12.59 -2.63
C VAL A 254 11.98 12.98 -3.97
N ALA A 255 11.12 13.20 -4.97
CA ALA A 255 11.50 13.69 -6.29
C ALA A 255 10.96 15.12 -6.50
N PRO A 256 11.82 16.15 -6.37
CA PRO A 256 11.46 17.53 -6.66
C PRO A 256 11.62 17.85 -8.15
N ARG A 257 10.77 18.75 -8.65
CA ARG A 257 10.94 19.48 -9.93
C ARG A 257 11.34 18.64 -11.15
N LEU A 258 10.82 17.43 -11.32
CA LEU A 258 11.11 16.67 -12.54
C LEU A 258 10.45 17.36 -13.74
N SER A 259 11.19 17.48 -14.83
CA SER A 259 10.62 17.90 -16.11
C SER A 259 9.72 16.79 -16.66
N ARG A 260 8.81 17.12 -17.57
CA ARG A 260 7.94 16.12 -18.23
C ARG A 260 8.73 15.01 -18.90
N TRP A 261 9.85 15.37 -19.53
CA TRP A 261 10.77 14.40 -20.13
C TRP A 261 11.40 13.48 -19.09
N ARG A 262 11.86 14.02 -17.94
CA ARG A 262 12.40 13.20 -16.84
C ARG A 262 11.34 12.25 -16.28
N MET A 263 10.10 12.72 -16.10
CA MET A 263 8.99 11.88 -15.62
C MET A 263 8.70 10.70 -16.57
N LEU A 264 8.68 10.95 -17.89
CA LEU A 264 8.44 9.89 -18.89
C LEU A 264 9.57 8.86 -18.98
N ASN A 265 10.81 9.24 -18.63
CA ASN A 265 12.00 8.37 -18.71
C ASN A 265 12.42 7.76 -17.36
N LEU A 266 11.67 8.01 -16.29
CA LEU A 266 12.04 7.58 -14.93
C LEU A 266 11.83 6.08 -14.67
N MET A 267 10.88 5.44 -15.38
CA MET A 267 10.42 4.09 -15.05
C MET A 267 11.52 3.03 -15.12
N GLY A 268 12.46 3.16 -16.06
CA GLY A 268 13.58 2.22 -16.21
C GLY A 268 14.50 2.21 -14.99
N SER A 269 14.90 3.39 -14.49
CA SER A 269 15.75 3.51 -13.29
C SER A 269 15.01 3.12 -12.02
N VAL A 270 13.71 3.43 -11.90
CA VAL A 270 12.90 3.03 -10.72
C VAL A 270 12.75 1.52 -10.66
N LYS A 271 12.54 0.85 -11.79
CA LYS A 271 12.46 -0.62 -11.82
C LYS A 271 13.72 -1.29 -11.23
N LYS A 272 14.89 -0.67 -11.41
CA LYS A 272 16.18 -1.16 -10.91
C LYS A 272 16.53 -0.66 -9.50
N GLY A 273 15.90 0.41 -9.02
CA GLY A 273 16.26 1.11 -7.79
C GLY A 273 17.39 2.15 -7.96
N GLU A 274 17.78 2.48 -9.20
CA GLU A 274 18.93 3.36 -9.52
C GLU A 274 18.52 4.86 -9.66
N HIS A 275 17.29 5.18 -9.29
CA HIS A 275 16.73 6.52 -9.47
C HIS A 275 17.09 7.49 -8.33
N VAL A 276 17.53 6.98 -7.18
CA VAL A 276 17.99 7.81 -6.05
C VAL A 276 19.36 8.42 -6.40
N GLY A 277 19.54 9.71 -6.14
CA GLY A 277 20.78 10.44 -6.43
C GLY A 277 20.83 11.08 -7.83
N ILE A 278 19.92 10.71 -8.74
CA ILE A 278 19.81 11.37 -10.05
C ILE A 278 18.67 12.40 -10.07
N TRP A 279 18.86 13.47 -10.83
CA TRP A 279 17.85 14.53 -11.04
C TRP A 279 17.28 15.17 -9.77
N GLY A 280 18.04 15.14 -8.66
CA GLY A 280 17.63 15.68 -7.37
C GLY A 280 16.70 14.77 -6.57
N ILE A 281 16.50 13.52 -7.00
CA ILE A 281 15.75 12.51 -6.25
C ILE A 281 16.58 12.10 -5.03
N THR A 282 15.96 12.12 -3.86
CA THR A 282 16.61 11.82 -2.58
C THR A 282 15.86 10.74 -1.83
N SER A 283 16.56 10.02 -0.95
CA SER A 283 16.01 8.99 -0.07
C SER A 283 16.38 9.34 1.37
N HIS A 284 15.43 9.21 2.28
CA HIS A 284 15.55 9.58 3.69
C HIS A 284 15.00 8.46 4.57
N ARG A 285 15.67 8.19 5.70
CA ARG A 285 15.13 7.37 6.78
C ARG A 285 14.36 8.28 7.73
N VAL A 286 13.09 7.97 7.98
CA VAL A 286 12.19 8.84 8.74
C VAL A 286 11.18 8.01 9.55
N ARG A 287 10.70 8.56 10.67
CA ARG A 287 9.56 8.03 11.42
C ARG A 287 8.31 8.88 11.26
N ARG A 288 8.46 10.18 11.02
CA ARG A 288 7.34 11.11 10.91
C ARG A 288 7.51 12.03 9.70
N VAL A 289 6.43 12.26 8.98
CA VAL A 289 6.40 13.22 7.87
C VAL A 289 5.16 14.10 8.01
N ASN A 290 5.35 15.41 8.10
CA ASN A 290 4.26 16.37 8.02
C ASN A 290 4.29 17.07 6.65
N LEU A 291 3.14 17.15 6.01
CA LEU A 291 2.97 17.74 4.68
C LEU A 291 1.87 18.79 4.71
N ARG A 292 2.20 20.03 4.32
CA ARG A 292 1.22 21.10 4.12
C ARG A 292 1.24 21.60 2.68
N PRO A 293 0.08 21.80 2.03
CA PRO A 293 0.06 22.43 0.73
C PRO A 293 0.50 23.90 0.86
N VAL A 294 1.24 24.40 -0.13
CA VAL A 294 1.71 25.79 -0.16
C VAL A 294 0.97 26.54 -1.25
N ASP A 295 0.42 27.71 -0.89
CA ASP A 295 -0.39 28.53 -1.77
C ASP A 295 0.44 29.27 -2.85
N ALA A 296 -0.24 30.08 -3.67
CA ALA A 296 0.40 30.84 -4.72
C ALA A 296 1.38 31.92 -4.20
N ASN A 297 1.18 32.39 -2.97
CA ASN A 297 2.01 33.39 -2.30
C ASN A 297 3.22 32.77 -1.58
N GLY A 298 3.29 31.44 -1.50
CA GLY A 298 4.36 30.73 -0.81
C GLY A 298 4.06 30.45 0.67
N THR A 299 2.81 30.61 1.09
CA THR A 299 2.37 30.37 2.47
C THR A 299 1.87 28.93 2.63
N PRO A 300 2.41 28.14 3.58
CA PRO A 300 1.84 26.84 3.96
C PRO A 300 0.42 26.99 4.50
N SER A 301 -0.47 26.08 4.13
CA SER A 301 -1.88 26.06 4.57
C SER A 301 -2.16 24.87 5.48
N ASP A 302 -2.90 25.12 6.57
CA ASP A 302 -3.38 24.07 7.48
C ASP A 302 -4.71 23.46 7.05
N VAL A 303 -5.25 23.90 5.91
CA VAL A 303 -6.43 23.35 5.23
C VAL A 303 -6.14 23.01 3.76
N PRO A 304 -6.92 22.14 3.11
CA PRO A 304 -6.78 21.86 1.69
C PRO A 304 -6.91 23.13 0.83
N LEU A 305 -6.17 23.18 -0.28
CA LEU A 305 -6.27 24.26 -1.28
C LEU A 305 -7.15 23.86 -2.47
N ASP A 306 -7.68 24.84 -3.20
CA ASP A 306 -8.47 24.66 -4.42
C ASP A 306 -7.80 23.75 -5.46
N LEU A 307 -6.47 23.79 -5.51
CA LEU A 307 -5.67 22.88 -6.29
C LEU A 307 -5.18 21.74 -5.38
N PRO A 308 -5.92 20.63 -5.26
CA PRO A 308 -5.64 19.60 -4.27
C PRO A 308 -4.31 18.92 -4.56
N THR A 309 -3.59 18.59 -3.49
CA THR A 309 -2.45 17.67 -3.52
C THR A 309 -2.92 16.37 -2.87
N TYR A 310 -3.20 15.36 -3.68
CA TYR A 310 -3.66 14.08 -3.19
C TYR A 310 -2.52 13.29 -2.56
N ILE A 311 -2.87 12.48 -1.56
CA ILE A 311 -2.01 11.48 -0.94
C ILE A 311 -2.79 10.16 -0.86
N GLN A 312 -2.11 9.03 -1.03
CA GLN A 312 -2.75 7.71 -1.11
C GLN A 312 -2.43 6.82 0.08
N ALA A 313 -3.32 5.87 0.33
CA ALA A 313 -3.10 4.70 1.17
C ALA A 313 -3.29 3.45 0.32
N ASP A 314 -2.23 2.65 0.11
CA ASP A 314 -2.24 1.36 -0.62
C ASP A 314 -3.05 1.39 -1.94
N GLY A 315 -2.80 2.44 -2.74
CA GLY A 315 -3.42 2.63 -4.05
C GLY A 315 -4.81 3.28 -4.05
N GLU A 316 -5.33 3.68 -2.88
CA GLU A 316 -6.59 4.41 -2.74
C GLU A 316 -6.35 5.94 -2.71
N PRO A 317 -6.75 6.70 -3.77
CA PRO A 317 -6.52 8.14 -3.86
C PRO A 317 -7.58 8.95 -3.12
N ILE A 318 -7.90 8.59 -1.87
CA ILE A 318 -9.06 9.10 -1.13
C ILE A 318 -8.73 10.25 -0.17
N LEU A 319 -7.44 10.59 0.00
CA LEU A 319 -6.97 11.62 0.92
C LEU A 319 -6.28 12.78 0.19
N GLN A 320 -6.15 13.92 0.89
CA GLN A 320 -5.45 15.10 0.40
C GLN A 320 -4.74 15.85 1.52
N LEU A 321 -3.73 16.63 1.13
CA LEU A 321 -2.98 17.48 2.05
C LEU A 321 -3.87 18.58 2.65
N PRO A 322 -3.57 19.02 3.89
CA PRO A 322 -2.44 18.62 4.73
C PRO A 322 -2.56 17.22 5.33
N ALA A 323 -1.40 16.57 5.55
CA ALA A 323 -1.32 15.19 6.01
C ALA A 323 -0.16 14.99 6.99
N THR A 324 -0.33 14.01 7.86
CA THR A 324 0.69 13.51 8.80
C THR A 324 0.85 12.02 8.58
N LEU A 325 2.08 11.58 8.34
CA LEU A 325 2.47 10.17 8.26
C LEU A 325 3.32 9.85 9.50
N VAL A 326 3.00 8.77 10.20
CA VAL A 326 3.81 8.23 11.30
C VAL A 326 4.07 6.75 11.04
N TRP A 327 5.34 6.36 11.00
CA TRP A 327 5.76 4.97 10.85
C TRP A 327 5.62 4.28 12.19
N HIS A 328 4.99 3.12 12.18
CA HIS A 328 4.91 2.24 13.33
C HIS A 328 5.52 0.88 12.95
N PRO A 329 6.55 0.40 13.66
CA PRO A 329 7.07 -0.94 13.45
C PRO A 329 6.07 -2.00 13.94
N ALA A 330 6.22 -3.24 13.45
CA ALA A 330 5.53 -4.43 13.97
C ALA A 330 4.00 -4.28 14.15
N GLN A 331 3.29 -3.84 13.11
CA GLN A 331 1.84 -3.64 13.14
C GLN A 331 1.04 -4.86 12.71
N ILE A 332 1.64 -5.75 11.93
CA ILE A 332 1.10 -7.09 11.60
C ILE A 332 2.23 -8.12 11.64
N ILE A 333 1.88 -9.40 11.71
CA ILE A 333 2.80 -10.52 11.49
C ILE A 333 2.54 -11.08 10.09
N ALA A 334 3.55 -11.13 9.23
CA ALA A 334 3.44 -11.64 7.88
C ALA A 334 4.22 -12.96 7.73
N ARG A 335 3.56 -13.99 7.21
CA ARG A 335 4.21 -15.26 6.84
C ARG A 335 4.71 -15.19 5.41
N GLY A 336 6.02 -15.32 5.25
CA GLY A 336 6.70 -15.32 3.95
C GLY A 336 7.60 -16.53 3.74
N ALA A 337 8.36 -16.52 2.64
CA ALA A 337 9.39 -17.50 2.40
C ALA A 337 10.46 -17.51 3.51
N THR A 338 11.15 -18.64 3.64
CA THR A 338 12.26 -18.82 4.59
C THR A 338 13.41 -17.86 4.32
N SER A 339 13.68 -17.55 3.05
CA SER A 339 14.67 -16.56 2.62
C SER A 339 14.01 -15.44 1.84
N VAL A 340 14.26 -14.18 2.24
CA VAL A 340 13.81 -12.97 1.55
C VAL A 340 14.98 -11.99 1.39
N PRO A 341 15.07 -11.23 0.28
CA PRO A 341 16.26 -10.44 -0.05
C PRO A 341 16.67 -9.43 1.02
N TRP A 342 15.69 -8.85 1.73
CA TRP A 342 15.95 -7.83 2.75
C TRP A 342 16.31 -8.39 4.13
N ALA A 343 16.11 -9.70 4.37
CA ALA A 343 16.44 -10.34 5.65
C ALA A 343 17.85 -10.95 5.68
N SER A 344 18.43 -11.28 4.52
CA SER A 344 19.74 -11.94 4.44
C SER A 344 20.95 -11.04 4.73
N GLU A 345 20.76 -9.72 4.77
CA GLU A 345 21.84 -8.73 4.92
C GLU A 345 21.78 -7.95 6.25
N ARG A 346 20.83 -8.25 7.13
CA ARG A 346 20.64 -7.57 8.41
C ARG A 346 20.86 -8.57 9.52
N GLU A 347 22.04 -8.51 10.16
CA GLU A 347 22.32 -9.29 11.36
C GLU A 347 21.25 -8.99 12.41
N VAL A 348 20.72 -10.07 13.02
CA VAL A 348 19.74 -10.06 14.12
C VAL A 348 20.29 -9.34 15.34
#